data_AF-A0A202E9T8-F1
#
_entry.id   AF-A0A202E9T8-F1
#
_cell.length_a   1.000
_cell.length_b   1.000
_cell.length_c   1.000
_cell.angle_alpha   90.00
_cell.angle_beta   90.00
_cell.angle_gamma   90.00
#
_symmetry.space_group_name_H-M   'P 1'
#
loop_
_entity.id
_entity.type
_entity.pdbx_description
1 polymer ?
#
loop_
_entity_poly.entity_id
_entity_poly.type
_entity_poly.pdbx_seq_one_letter_code
_entity_poly.pdbx_strand_id
1 'polypeptide(L)'
;MARIDLTDGFSIHDYRSRMKLLTDTGETRTLENRKDLRCPACDQAFDRLFVTERQTESFETPPDRPFCLARTAEKLLVLTH
;
A
#
# COMPACT_ATOMS: atom_id res chain seq x y z
N MET A 1 9.35 -10.10 -9.92
CA MET A 1 8.46 -9.06 -9.37
C MET A 1 9.24 -8.23 -8.36
N ALA A 2 9.06 -6.92 -8.34
CA ALA A 2 9.75 -6.07 -7.36
C ALA A 2 8.94 -6.02 -6.05
N ARG A 3 9.63 -6.11 -4.92
CA ARG A 3 9.08 -5.81 -3.59
C ARG A 3 9.03 -4.30 -3.41
N ILE A 4 8.03 -3.79 -2.69
CA ILE A 4 8.03 -2.39 -2.27
C ILE A 4 9.24 -2.16 -1.37
N ASP A 5 10.11 -1.25 -1.79
CA ASP A 5 11.19 -0.72 -0.97
C ASP A 5 10.65 0.35 -0.02
N LEU A 6 11.09 0.29 1.24
CA LEU A 6 10.72 1.20 2.32
C LEU A 6 11.94 1.90 2.94
N THR A 7 13.16 1.64 2.43
CA THR A 7 14.42 2.08 3.04
C THR A 7 14.48 3.61 3.18
N ASP A 8 14.05 4.33 2.14
CA ASP A 8 13.96 5.80 2.11
C ASP A 8 12.50 6.30 2.21
N GLY A 9 11.63 5.49 2.81
CA GLY A 9 10.19 5.75 2.89
C GLY A 9 9.41 5.21 1.69
N PHE A 10 8.20 5.73 1.49
CA PHE A 10 7.31 5.30 0.41
C PHE A 10 6.86 6.49 -0.46
N SER A 11 7.17 6.40 -1.75
CA SER A 11 6.72 7.34 -2.78
C SER A 11 5.92 6.62 -3.86
N ILE A 12 4.71 7.11 -4.13
CA ILE A 12 3.88 6.60 -5.22
C ILE A 12 4.52 6.85 -6.57
N HIS A 13 5.37 7.88 -6.69
CA HIS A 13 6.05 8.21 -7.94
C HIS A 13 6.92 7.06 -8.45
N ASP A 14 7.55 6.31 -7.55
CA ASP A 14 8.43 5.17 -7.89
C ASP A 14 7.63 4.01 -8.50
N TYR A 15 6.35 3.91 -8.15
CA TYR A 15 5.47 2.80 -8.53
C TYR A 15 4.32 3.22 -9.45
N ARG A 16 4.24 4.48 -9.88
CA ARG A 16 3.14 5.02 -10.71
C ARG A 16 2.94 4.26 -12.03
N SER A 17 4.01 3.66 -12.58
CA SER A 17 3.95 2.84 -13.80
C SER A 17 3.48 1.39 -13.56
N ARG A 18 3.35 0.98 -12.29
CA ARG A 18 3.05 -0.39 -11.84
C ARG A 18 1.77 -0.49 -11.02
N MET A 19 1.33 0.63 -10.45
CA MET A 19 0.11 0.75 -9.68
C MET A 19 -0.87 1.69 -10.36
N LYS A 20 -2.16 1.48 -10.14
CA LYS A 20 -3.22 2.41 -10.55
C LYS A 20 -3.81 3.07 -9.33
N LEU A 21 -3.79 4.39 -9.30
CA LEU A 21 -4.49 5.17 -8.28
C LEU A 21 -6.00 4.96 -8.44
N LEU A 22 -6.65 4.47 -7.38
CA LEU A 22 -8.11 4.33 -7.30
C LEU A 22 -8.75 5.55 -6.64
N THR A 23 -8.13 6.05 -5.58
CA THR A 23 -8.64 7.18 -4.79
C THR A 23 -7.47 7.95 -4.20
N ASP A 24 -7.60 9.28 -4.16
CA ASP A 24 -6.67 10.19 -3.52
C ASP A 24 -7.46 11.33 -2.87
N THR A 25 -7.34 11.44 -1.54
CA THR A 25 -7.98 12.50 -0.75
C THR A 25 -6.97 13.58 -0.32
N GLY A 26 -5.70 13.46 -0.74
CA GLY A 26 -4.59 14.26 -0.25
C GLY A 26 -3.87 13.59 0.93
N GLU A 27 -4.62 13.16 1.96
CA GLU A 27 -4.06 12.52 3.16
C GLU A 27 -4.06 10.99 3.09
N THR A 28 -4.99 10.43 2.33
CA THR A 28 -5.11 8.99 2.12
C THR A 28 -5.17 8.66 0.64
N ARG A 29 -4.56 7.54 0.28
CA ARG A 29 -4.47 7.08 -1.10
C ARG A 29 -4.69 5.59 -1.18
N THR A 30 -5.51 5.17 -2.13
CA THR A 30 -5.75 3.76 -2.43
C THR A 30 -5.25 3.46 -3.83
N LEU A 31 -4.39 2.45 -3.95
CA LEU A 31 -3.79 2.00 -5.19
C LEU A 31 -4.12 0.53 -5.45
N GLU A 32 -4.34 0.20 -6.71
CA GLU A 32 -4.45 -1.17 -7.22
C GLU A 32 -3.10 -1.61 -7.79
N ASN A 33 -2.65 -2.79 -7.38
CA ASN A 33 -1.44 -3.39 -7.91
C ASN A 33 -1.75 -4.08 -9.26
N ARG A 34 -1.10 -3.65 -10.34
CA ARG A 34 -1.36 -4.17 -11.69
C ARG A 34 -0.22 -4.97 -12.29
N LYS A 35 0.92 -4.99 -11.62
CA LYS A 35 2.14 -5.67 -12.08
C LYS A 35 2.71 -6.58 -11.00
N ASP A 36 1.83 -7.10 -10.15
CA ASP A 36 2.11 -8.03 -9.07
C ASP A 36 3.35 -7.65 -8.24
N LEU A 37 3.42 -6.39 -7.81
CA LEU A 37 4.39 -5.97 -6.79
C LEU A 37 4.25 -6.83 -5.54
N ARG A 38 5.37 -7.10 -4.87
CA ARG A 38 5.40 -7.92 -3.65
C ARG A 38 5.29 -7.05 -2.40
N CYS A 39 4.55 -7.55 -1.44
CA CYS A 39 4.32 -6.92 -0.15
C CYS A 39 5.61 -6.87 0.65
N PRO A 40 5.94 -5.73 1.29
CA PRO A 40 7.15 -5.62 2.06
C PRO A 40 7.14 -6.44 3.37
N ALA A 41 5.97 -6.88 3.85
CA ALA A 41 5.87 -7.65 5.09
C ALA A 41 5.97 -9.16 4.86
N CYS A 42 5.20 -9.71 3.90
CA CYS A 42 5.09 -11.15 3.67
C CYS A 42 5.72 -11.63 2.35
N ASP A 43 6.24 -10.71 1.53
CA ASP A 43 6.79 -10.95 0.18
C ASP A 43 5.81 -11.62 -0.81
N GLN A 44 4.51 -11.69 -0.48
CA GLN A 44 3.47 -12.15 -1.42
C GLN A 44 2.98 -11.01 -2.31
N ALA A 45 2.42 -11.34 -3.48
CA ALA A 45 1.66 -10.37 -4.26
C ALA A 45 0.45 -9.87 -3.44
N PHE A 46 0.07 -8.62 -3.63
CA PHE A 46 -1.07 -7.99 -2.97
C PHE A 46 -1.96 -7.32 -4.03
N ASP A 47 -3.23 -7.15 -3.73
CA ASP A 47 -4.20 -6.58 -4.67
C ASP A 47 -4.27 -5.07 -4.56
N ARG A 48 -4.33 -4.55 -3.32
CA ARG A 48 -4.47 -3.12 -3.06
C ARG A 48 -3.51 -2.64 -1.99
N LEU A 49 -3.09 -1.40 -2.15
CA LEU A 49 -2.27 -0.67 -1.20
C LEU A 49 -3.04 0.58 -0.78
N PHE A 50 -3.34 0.67 0.51
CA PHE A 50 -3.82 1.88 1.15
C PHE A 50 -2.66 2.58 1.86
N VAL A 51 -2.55 3.89 1.69
CA VAL A 51 -1.48 4.73 2.22
C VAL A 51 -2.13 5.86 2.99
N THR A 52 -1.69 6.09 4.22
CA THR A 52 -2.15 7.21 5.05
C THR A 52 -0.99 7.87 5.77
N GLU A 53 -1.03 9.19 5.86
CA GLU A 53 -0.15 9.99 6.72
C GLU A 53 -0.77 10.24 8.10
N ARG A 54 -2.04 9.87 8.28
CA ARG A 54 -2.75 10.01 9.56
C ARG A 54 -2.22 9.00 10.57
N GLN A 55 -2.14 9.43 11.84
CA GLN A 55 -1.75 8.56 12.94
C GLN A 55 -2.74 7.41 13.18
N THR A 56 -4.03 7.65 12.88
CA THR A 56 -5.12 6.70 13.04
C THR A 56 -6.05 6.79 11.85
N GLU A 57 -6.51 5.66 11.34
CA GLU A 57 -7.50 5.60 10.28
C GLU A 57 -8.32 4.32 10.43
N SER A 58 -9.60 4.38 10.06
CA SER A 58 -10.49 3.24 10.02
C SER A 58 -10.98 3.02 8.60
N PHE A 59 -11.00 1.77 8.14
CA PHE A 59 -11.51 1.40 6.83
C PHE A 59 -12.19 0.04 6.93
N GLU A 60 -13.15 -0.19 6.04
CA GLU A 60 -13.83 -1.48 5.96
C GLU A 60 -12.96 -2.47 5.18
N THR A 61 -12.73 -3.64 5.78
CA THR A 61 -12.12 -4.79 5.12
C THR A 61 -13.14 -5.90 4.96
N PRO A 62 -13.21 -6.57 3.79
CA PRO A 62 -13.97 -7.80 3.67
C PRO A 62 -13.50 -8.83 4.72
N PRO A 63 -14.41 -9.62 5.33
CA PRO A 63 -14.09 -10.48 6.47
C PRO A 63 -13.00 -11.53 6.18
N ASP A 64 -12.85 -11.95 4.92
CA ASP A 64 -11.90 -13.01 4.53
C ASP A 64 -10.65 -12.48 3.80
N ARG A 65 -10.35 -11.18 3.93
CA ARG A 65 -9.23 -10.57 3.23
C ARG A 65 -8.08 -10.23 4.19
N PRO A 66 -7.01 -11.05 4.24
CA PRO A 66 -5.88 -10.74 5.09
C PRO A 66 -5.19 -9.47 4.58
N PHE A 67 -4.65 -8.70 5.53
CA PHE A 67 -3.88 -7.52 5.22
C PHE A 67 -2.55 -7.51 5.98
N CYS A 68 -1.55 -6.96 5.33
CA CYS A 68 -0.27 -6.65 5.92
C CYS A 68 -0.17 -5.16 6.23
N LEU A 69 0.61 -4.83 7.26
CA LEU A 69 0.93 -3.46 7.63
C LEU A 69 2.42 -3.23 7.45
N ALA A 70 2.77 -2.06 6.92
CA ALA A 70 4.14 -1.59 6.91
C ALA A 70 4.19 -0.10 7.26
N ARG A 71 5.08 0.27 8.17
CA ARG A 71 5.23 1.64 8.63
C ARG A 71 6.56 2.21 8.12
N THR A 72 6.49 3.41 7.59
CA THR A 72 7.66 4.26 7.28
C THR A 72 7.74 5.38 8.32
N ALA A 73 8.71 6.29 8.19
CA ALA A 73 8.83 7.44 9.08
C ALA A 73 7.54 8.30 9.09
N GLU A 74 6.91 8.49 7.93
CA GLU A 74 5.80 9.43 7.75
C GLU A 74 4.46 8.77 7.40
N LYS A 75 4.50 7.56 6.82
CA LYS A 75 3.31 6.91 6.23
C LYS A 75 3.09 5.53 6.81
N LEU A 76 1.82 5.19 6.99
CA LEU A 76 1.35 3.83 7.19
C LEU A 76 0.83 3.26 5.87
N LEU A 77 1.29 2.06 5.55
CA LEU A 77 0.87 1.29 4.39
C LEU A 77 0.07 0.09 4.85
N VAL A 78 -1.10 -0.11 4.28
CA VAL A 78 -1.93 -1.30 4.47
C VAL A 78 -2.05 -2.01 3.12
N LEU A 79 -1.60 -3.26 3.06
CA LEU A 79 -1.63 -4.06 1.84
C LEU A 79 -2.67 -5.18 2.00
N THR A 80 -3.69 -5.20 1.15
CA THR A 80 -4.70 -6.29 1.16
C THR A 80 -4.35 -7.31 0.10
N HIS A 81 -4.42 -8.59 0.48
CA HIS A 81 -4.10 -9.73 -0.38
C HIS A 81 -5.35 -10.45 -0.92
#